data_AF-A0A5C7XUJ7-F1
#
_entry.id   AF-A0A5C7XUJ7-F1
#
_cell.length_a   1.000
_cell.length_b   1.000
_cell.length_c   1.000
_cell.angle_alpha   90.00
_cell.angle_beta   90.00
_cell.angle_gamma   90.00
#
_symmetry.space_group_name_H-M   'P 1'
#
loop_
_entity.id
_entity.type
_entity.pdbx_description
1 polymer ?
#
loop_
_entity_poly.entity_id
_entity_poly.type
_entity_poly.pdbx_seq_one_letter_code
_entity_poly.pdbx_strand_id
1 'polypeptide(L)'
;VDTKPDLTPVTDADRAVEVALRDALARDRPDDDVLGEEFGGSALFSGRQWVIDPIDGTKNFVRGVPVWATLISLLDDGVPRIGVISAPALGRRWWAGDRLGAFAAVGDAAARRLAVSAVAELSAASLSFAGLKQWAQLGLRQRFLDLTDSVWRTRSYGDFWAYCLLAEGALDVVAEPTVSLWDLAALDVLVREAGGAFTDLSGTAGPHGGSAVASNSLLQAAVLDCLGVG
;
A
#
# COMPACT_ATOMS: atom_id res chain seq x y z
N VAL A 1 28.40 -6.44 -3.92
CA VAL A 1 27.85 -5.41 -3.00
C VAL A 1 28.44 -5.77 -1.66
N ASP A 2 29.46 -5.03 -1.25
CA ASP A 2 30.40 -5.50 -0.22
C ASP A 2 30.13 -4.85 1.14
N THR A 3 29.21 -3.89 1.20
CA THR A 3 28.69 -3.20 2.41
C THR A 3 27.22 -2.78 2.19
N LYS A 4 26.58 -2.16 3.21
CA LYS A 4 25.22 -1.58 3.07
C LYS A 4 25.19 -0.63 1.86
N PRO A 5 24.12 -0.65 1.05
CA PRO A 5 24.03 0.19 -0.14
C PRO A 5 24.06 1.67 0.23
N ASP A 6 24.76 2.47 -0.57
CA ASP A 6 24.67 3.93 -0.56
C ASP A 6 23.30 4.34 -1.10
N LEU A 7 22.52 5.04 -0.29
CA LEU A 7 21.15 5.45 -0.61
C LEU A 7 21.10 6.79 -1.36
N THR A 8 22.22 7.51 -1.47
CA THR A 8 22.29 8.84 -2.09
C THR A 8 21.68 8.88 -3.50
N PRO A 9 21.99 7.94 -4.42
CA PRO A 9 21.43 7.97 -5.77
C PRO A 9 19.92 7.76 -5.82
N VAL A 10 19.35 7.06 -4.83
CA VAL A 10 17.89 6.84 -4.79
C VAL A 10 17.19 8.07 -4.28
N THR A 11 17.74 8.73 -3.25
CA THR A 11 17.24 10.03 -2.77
C THR A 11 17.21 11.10 -3.87
N ASP A 12 18.18 11.11 -4.79
CA ASP A 12 18.16 12.04 -5.93
C ASP A 12 17.03 11.69 -6.93
N ALA A 13 16.78 10.41 -7.16
CA ALA A 13 15.70 9.94 -8.03
C ALA A 13 14.31 10.22 -7.42
N ASP A 14 14.13 9.93 -6.13
CA ASP A 14 12.91 10.20 -5.37
C ASP A 14 12.52 11.68 -5.45
N ARG A 15 13.47 12.56 -5.12
CA ARG A 15 13.27 14.00 -5.18
C ARG A 15 12.97 14.50 -6.58
N ALA A 16 13.66 13.99 -7.60
CA ALA A 16 13.44 14.41 -8.98
C ALA A 16 12.03 14.04 -9.47
N VAL A 17 11.55 12.85 -9.11
CA VAL A 17 10.18 12.41 -9.42
C VAL A 17 9.16 13.26 -8.65
N GLU A 18 9.38 13.53 -7.36
CA GLU A 18 8.46 14.36 -6.59
C GLU A 18 8.37 15.79 -7.13
N VAL A 19 9.51 16.40 -7.51
CA VAL A 19 9.51 17.73 -8.17
C VAL A 19 8.68 17.69 -9.46
N ALA A 20 8.88 16.69 -10.32
CA ALA A 20 8.14 16.59 -11.57
C ALA A 20 6.63 16.42 -11.35
N LEU A 21 6.22 15.65 -10.35
CA LEU A 21 4.82 15.47 -9.97
C LEU A 21 4.22 16.77 -9.41
N ARG A 22 4.92 17.45 -8.49
CA ARG A 22 4.50 18.75 -7.94
C ARG A 22 4.36 19.80 -9.03
N ASP A 23 5.30 19.87 -9.98
CA ASP A 23 5.25 20.79 -11.11
C ASP A 23 4.04 20.51 -12.03
N ALA A 24 3.71 19.24 -12.26
CA ALA A 24 2.52 18.87 -13.04
C ALA A 24 1.23 19.26 -12.31
N LEU A 25 1.14 18.97 -11.02
CA LEU A 25 0.00 19.31 -10.19
C LEU A 25 -0.18 20.83 -10.05
N ALA A 26 0.89 21.60 -9.88
CA ALA A 26 0.82 23.05 -9.81
C ALA A 26 0.30 23.69 -11.12
N ARG A 27 0.54 23.06 -12.27
CA ARG A 27 0.00 23.52 -13.56
C ARG A 27 -1.47 23.12 -13.76
N ASP A 28 -1.81 21.87 -13.45
CA ASP A 28 -3.11 21.31 -13.83
C ASP A 28 -4.16 21.44 -12.72
N ARG A 29 -3.73 21.51 -11.46
CA ARG A 29 -4.54 21.58 -10.23
C ARG A 29 -3.92 22.58 -9.22
N PRO A 30 -3.82 23.87 -9.58
CA PRO A 30 -3.12 24.87 -8.77
C PRO A 30 -3.72 25.09 -7.36
N ASP A 31 -4.98 24.72 -7.16
CA ASP A 31 -5.70 24.88 -5.90
C ASP A 31 -5.67 23.62 -5.00
N ASP A 32 -5.12 22.49 -5.48
CA ASP A 32 -5.04 21.25 -4.69
C ASP A 32 -3.73 21.24 -3.87
N ASP A 33 -3.82 20.83 -2.60
CA ASP A 33 -2.64 20.65 -1.75
C ASP A 33 -1.82 19.41 -2.15
N VAL A 34 -0.53 19.38 -1.80
CA VAL A 34 0.34 18.22 -2.06
C VAL A 34 1.15 17.84 -0.82
N LEU A 35 0.96 16.60 -0.36
CA LEU A 35 1.77 15.90 0.63
C LEU A 35 2.64 14.87 -0.08
N GLY A 36 3.96 14.96 0.04
CA GLY A 36 4.88 13.98 -0.51
C GLY A 36 5.85 13.45 0.53
N GLU A 37 6.40 12.26 0.30
CA GLU A 37 7.39 11.65 1.20
C GLU A 37 8.65 12.52 1.36
N GLU A 38 9.18 13.07 0.26
CA GLU A 38 10.51 13.71 0.25
C GLU A 38 10.48 15.17 0.70
N PHE A 39 9.47 15.92 0.24
CA PHE A 39 9.34 17.35 0.58
C PHE A 39 8.27 17.63 1.64
N GLY A 40 7.56 16.59 2.08
CA GLY A 40 6.58 16.68 3.16
C GLY A 40 5.32 17.45 2.77
N GLY A 41 4.72 18.04 3.80
CA GLY A 41 3.37 18.59 3.81
C GLY A 41 2.70 18.22 5.15
N SER A 42 1.50 18.72 5.39
CA SER A 42 0.65 18.23 6.49
C SER A 42 -0.52 17.47 5.91
N ALA A 43 -0.88 16.33 6.52
CA ALA A 43 -2.11 15.63 6.16
C ALA A 43 -3.31 16.54 6.42
N LEU A 44 -4.19 16.67 5.42
CA LEU A 44 -5.40 17.47 5.50
C LEU A 44 -6.64 16.58 5.52
N PHE A 45 -7.61 16.96 6.35
CA PHE A 45 -8.89 16.25 6.52
C PHE A 45 -10.07 17.04 5.94
N SER A 46 -9.79 18.07 5.15
CA SER A 46 -10.78 18.90 4.47
C SER A 46 -10.20 19.39 3.14
N GLY A 47 -10.99 19.33 2.08
CA GLY A 47 -10.57 19.72 0.74
C GLY A 47 -9.75 18.64 0.03
N ARG A 48 -9.18 19.03 -1.11
CA ARG A 48 -8.46 18.15 -2.03
C ARG A 48 -6.97 18.17 -1.76
N GLN A 49 -6.39 16.99 -1.55
CA GLN A 49 -4.95 16.83 -1.33
C GLN A 49 -4.41 15.65 -2.15
N TRP A 50 -3.37 15.89 -2.92
CA TRP A 50 -2.57 14.84 -3.53
C TRP A 50 -1.56 14.30 -2.52
N VAL A 51 -1.50 12.98 -2.42
CA VAL A 51 -0.52 12.26 -1.61
C VAL A 51 0.36 11.44 -2.55
N ILE A 52 1.67 11.62 -2.48
CA ILE A 52 2.63 11.00 -3.40
C ILE A 52 3.80 10.34 -2.67
N ASP A 53 4.10 9.11 -3.07
CA ASP A 53 5.36 8.43 -2.82
C ASP A 53 6.05 8.22 -4.18
N PRO A 54 7.19 8.89 -4.43
CA PRO A 54 7.93 8.76 -5.67
C PRO A 54 8.44 7.34 -5.97
N ILE A 55 9.00 6.65 -4.97
CA ILE A 55 9.57 5.30 -5.07
C ILE A 55 9.38 4.54 -3.74
N ASP A 56 8.20 3.92 -3.61
CA ASP A 56 7.97 2.89 -2.61
C ASP A 56 8.92 1.70 -2.87
N GLY A 57 9.48 1.13 -1.82
CA GLY A 57 10.47 0.06 -1.93
C GLY A 57 11.86 0.55 -2.34
N THR A 58 12.28 1.76 -1.93
CA THR A 58 13.63 2.34 -2.13
C THR A 58 14.77 1.35 -1.89
N LYS A 59 14.63 0.48 -0.86
CA LYS A 59 15.62 -0.57 -0.53
C LYS A 59 15.69 -1.68 -1.57
N ASN A 60 14.59 -1.99 -2.23
CA ASN A 60 14.55 -2.92 -3.36
C ASN A 60 15.20 -2.25 -4.57
N PHE A 61 14.83 -0.99 -4.86
CA PHE A 61 15.39 -0.20 -5.95
C PHE A 61 16.92 -0.15 -5.89
N VAL A 62 17.51 0.24 -4.74
CA VAL A 62 18.97 0.35 -4.59
C VAL A 62 19.70 -0.99 -4.73
N ARG A 63 19.00 -2.11 -4.52
CA ARG A 63 19.54 -3.47 -4.63
C ARG A 63 19.27 -4.12 -5.98
N GLY A 64 18.58 -3.43 -6.90
CA GLY A 64 18.17 -3.96 -8.19
C GLY A 64 17.04 -4.99 -8.12
N VAL A 65 16.33 -5.08 -6.99
CA VAL A 65 15.12 -5.89 -6.86
C VAL A 65 13.98 -5.10 -7.53
N PRO A 66 13.21 -5.68 -8.46
CA PRO A 66 12.28 -4.93 -9.30
C PRO A 66 10.95 -4.57 -8.61
N VAL A 67 10.82 -4.83 -7.30
CA VAL A 67 9.62 -4.55 -6.51
C VAL A 67 9.75 -3.15 -5.91
N TRP A 68 9.42 -2.15 -6.72
CA TRP A 68 9.28 -0.75 -6.34
C TRP A 68 8.25 -0.07 -7.25
N ALA A 69 7.61 0.99 -6.76
CA ALA A 69 6.55 1.68 -7.50
C ALA A 69 6.44 3.15 -7.12
N THR A 70 5.91 3.96 -8.04
CA THR A 70 5.40 5.29 -7.70
C THR A 70 3.94 5.15 -7.27
N LEU A 71 3.59 5.72 -6.11
CA LEU A 71 2.24 5.74 -5.55
C LEU A 71 1.68 7.16 -5.61
N ILE A 72 0.50 7.31 -6.19
CA ILE A 72 -0.16 8.61 -6.34
C ILE A 72 -1.60 8.45 -5.92
N SER A 73 -2.07 9.29 -4.99
CA SER A 73 -3.46 9.32 -4.58
C SER A 73 -3.99 10.74 -4.51
N LEU A 74 -5.28 10.89 -4.83
CA LEU A 74 -6.04 12.10 -4.51
C LEU A 74 -6.98 11.78 -3.36
N LEU A 75 -6.82 12.50 -2.26
CA LEU A 75 -7.74 12.55 -1.14
C LEU A 75 -8.73 13.69 -1.32
N ASP A 76 -9.97 13.46 -0.90
CA ASP A 76 -11.02 14.47 -0.79
C ASP A 76 -11.64 14.35 0.60
N ASP A 77 -11.53 15.42 1.39
CA ASP A 77 -11.86 15.44 2.82
C ASP A 77 -11.18 14.31 3.60
N GLY A 78 -9.88 14.10 3.34
CA GLY A 78 -9.06 13.07 3.98
C GLY A 78 -9.33 11.64 3.51
N VAL A 79 -10.26 11.41 2.57
CA VAL A 79 -10.58 10.06 2.07
C VAL A 79 -9.97 9.83 0.69
N PRO A 80 -9.15 8.78 0.47
CA PRO A 80 -8.64 8.46 -0.87
C PRO A 80 -9.77 8.21 -1.87
N ARG A 81 -9.83 9.02 -2.93
CA ARG A 81 -10.83 8.93 -4.00
C ARG A 81 -10.27 8.36 -5.29
N ILE A 82 -8.98 8.56 -5.55
CA ILE A 82 -8.29 8.04 -6.73
C ILE A 82 -6.93 7.53 -6.27
N GLY A 83 -6.48 6.42 -6.82
CA GLY A 83 -5.18 5.83 -6.55
C GLY A 83 -4.55 5.26 -7.81
N VAL A 84 -3.25 5.46 -8.01
CA VAL A 84 -2.44 4.87 -9.07
C VAL A 84 -1.17 4.31 -8.43
N ILE A 85 -0.86 3.07 -8.75
CA ILE A 85 0.36 2.37 -8.36
C ILE A 85 1.06 1.95 -9.65
N SER A 86 2.23 2.50 -9.93
CA SER A 86 2.95 2.26 -11.18
C SER A 86 4.31 1.63 -10.89
N ALA A 87 4.45 0.33 -11.21
CA ALA A 87 5.68 -0.45 -11.01
C ALA A 87 6.33 -0.76 -12.38
N PRO A 88 7.12 0.16 -12.94
CA PRO A 88 7.64 0.03 -14.31
C PRO A 88 8.62 -1.14 -14.46
N ALA A 89 9.43 -1.45 -13.44
CA ALA A 89 10.33 -2.62 -13.47
C ALA A 89 9.59 -3.97 -13.46
N LEU A 90 8.33 -3.99 -13.00
CA LEU A 90 7.44 -5.15 -13.11
C LEU A 90 6.60 -5.13 -14.41
N GLY A 91 6.68 -4.05 -15.18
CA GLY A 91 5.78 -3.82 -16.32
C GLY A 91 4.32 -3.79 -15.90
N ARG A 92 3.99 -3.31 -14.69
CA ARG A 92 2.64 -3.38 -14.12
C ARG A 92 2.15 -2.03 -13.63
N ARG A 93 0.84 -1.83 -13.73
CA ARG A 93 0.15 -0.69 -13.14
C ARG A 93 -1.19 -1.13 -12.57
N TRP A 94 -1.55 -0.58 -11.41
CA TRP A 94 -2.85 -0.70 -10.78
C TRP A 94 -3.44 0.67 -10.55
N TRP A 95 -4.76 0.79 -10.61
CA TRP A 95 -5.45 2.03 -10.31
C TRP A 95 -6.88 1.79 -9.87
N ALA A 96 -7.44 2.75 -9.14
CA ALA A 96 -8.82 2.73 -8.72
C ALA A 96 -9.37 4.15 -8.61
N GLY A 97 -10.70 4.26 -8.66
CA GLY A 97 -11.40 5.49 -8.34
C GLY A 97 -12.70 5.18 -7.61
N ASP A 98 -13.11 6.06 -6.69
CA ASP A 98 -14.33 5.96 -5.88
C ASP A 98 -15.54 5.62 -6.77
N ARG A 99 -16.14 4.45 -6.53
CA ARG A 99 -17.28 3.89 -7.28
C ARG A 99 -17.03 3.65 -8.77
N LEU A 100 -15.76 3.61 -9.19
CA LEU A 100 -15.34 3.27 -10.55
C LEU A 100 -14.75 1.86 -10.64
N GLY A 101 -14.42 1.23 -9.50
CA GLY A 101 -13.74 -0.04 -9.42
C GLY A 101 -12.22 0.08 -9.48
N ALA A 102 -11.56 -1.05 -9.20
CA ALA A 102 -10.12 -1.22 -9.26
C ALA A 102 -9.71 -2.00 -10.52
N PHE A 103 -8.55 -1.67 -11.08
CA PHE A 103 -8.04 -2.21 -12.34
C PHE A 103 -6.54 -2.45 -12.28
N ALA A 104 -6.05 -3.37 -13.13
CA ALA A 104 -4.64 -3.57 -13.39
C ALA A 104 -4.34 -3.81 -14.87
N ALA A 105 -3.13 -3.45 -15.30
CA ALA A 105 -2.58 -3.76 -16.62
C ALA A 105 -1.13 -4.27 -16.52
N VAL A 106 -0.73 -5.09 -17.48
CA VAL A 106 0.62 -5.62 -17.64
C VAL A 106 1.13 -5.24 -19.03
N GLY A 107 2.20 -4.45 -19.11
CA GLY A 107 2.68 -3.86 -20.37
C GLY A 107 1.56 -3.10 -21.09
N ASP A 108 1.39 -3.38 -22.38
CA ASP A 108 0.34 -2.79 -23.23
C ASP A 108 -0.96 -3.61 -23.26
N ALA A 109 -1.11 -4.60 -22.38
CA ALA A 109 -2.33 -5.42 -22.32
C ALA A 109 -3.55 -4.59 -21.85
N ALA A 110 -4.73 -5.00 -22.29
CA ALA A 110 -5.98 -4.40 -21.85
C ALA A 110 -6.13 -4.47 -20.32
N ALA A 111 -6.67 -3.40 -19.73
CA ALA A 111 -6.95 -3.33 -18.31
C ALA A 111 -7.95 -4.43 -17.91
N ARG A 112 -7.67 -5.13 -16.81
CA ARG A 112 -8.61 -6.06 -16.17
C ARG A 112 -9.19 -5.43 -14.92
N ARG A 113 -10.49 -5.62 -14.68
CA ARG A 113 -11.11 -5.27 -13.38
C ARG A 113 -10.60 -6.23 -12.30
N LEU A 114 -10.43 -5.70 -11.10
CA LEU A 114 -9.98 -6.42 -9.93
C LEU A 114 -11.15 -6.81 -9.03
N ALA A 115 -10.93 -7.87 -8.26
CA ALA A 115 -11.81 -8.33 -7.19
C ALA A 115 -10.94 -9.10 -6.19
N VAL A 116 -11.14 -8.84 -4.91
CA VAL A 116 -10.54 -9.65 -3.84
C VAL A 116 -11.07 -11.09 -3.88
N SER A 117 -10.40 -12.00 -3.17
CA SER A 117 -10.83 -13.40 -3.09
C SER A 117 -12.13 -13.56 -2.29
N ALA A 118 -12.69 -14.78 -2.29
CA ALA A 118 -13.83 -15.16 -1.47
C ALA A 118 -13.46 -16.16 -0.35
N VAL A 119 -12.19 -16.20 0.05
CA VAL A 119 -11.71 -17.09 1.12
C VAL A 119 -12.29 -16.63 2.46
N ALA A 120 -13.10 -17.48 3.10
CA ALA A 120 -13.81 -17.13 4.34
C ALA A 120 -13.16 -17.72 5.61
N GLU A 121 -12.25 -18.69 5.45
CA GLU A 121 -11.63 -19.42 6.56
C GLU A 121 -10.16 -19.03 6.70
N LEU A 122 -9.74 -18.65 7.91
CA LEU A 122 -8.35 -18.21 8.16
C LEU A 122 -7.35 -19.33 7.81
N SER A 123 -7.69 -20.58 8.11
CA SER A 123 -6.86 -21.76 7.81
C SER A 123 -6.68 -22.04 6.31
N ALA A 124 -7.46 -21.39 5.44
CA ALA A 124 -7.33 -21.44 3.99
C ALA A 124 -6.66 -20.18 3.40
N ALA A 125 -6.37 -19.16 4.23
CA ALA A 125 -5.89 -17.87 3.78
C ALA A 125 -4.41 -17.88 3.37
N SER A 126 -4.07 -17.01 2.41
CA SER A 126 -2.72 -16.64 2.01
C SER A 126 -2.40 -15.23 2.50
N LEU A 127 -1.45 -15.14 3.43
CA LEU A 127 -1.02 -13.93 4.09
C LEU A 127 0.30 -13.41 3.50
N SER A 128 0.39 -12.08 3.33
CA SER A 128 1.67 -11.41 3.13
C SER A 128 1.97 -10.27 4.11
N PHE A 129 3.26 -9.96 4.26
CA PHE A 129 3.81 -8.97 5.18
C PHE A 129 5.19 -8.50 4.67
N ALA A 130 5.81 -7.51 5.32
CA ALA A 130 7.16 -7.04 4.98
C ALA A 130 8.28 -7.67 5.82
N GLY A 131 8.18 -7.63 7.16
CA GLY A 131 9.22 -8.21 8.01
C GLY A 131 8.89 -8.22 9.50
N LEU A 132 9.58 -9.05 10.27
CA LEU A 132 9.26 -9.34 11.68
C LEU A 132 9.78 -8.30 12.69
N LYS A 133 10.68 -7.40 12.28
CA LYS A 133 11.37 -6.49 13.20
C LYS A 133 10.42 -5.49 13.86
N GLN A 134 9.57 -4.84 13.07
CA GLN A 134 8.65 -3.81 13.58
C GLN A 134 7.56 -4.42 14.47
N TRP A 135 7.07 -5.63 14.15
CA TRP A 135 6.19 -6.38 15.04
C TRP A 135 6.80 -6.63 16.42
N ALA A 136 8.11 -6.88 16.50
CA ALA A 136 8.81 -7.02 17.78
C ALA A 136 8.89 -5.68 18.54
N GLN A 137 9.09 -4.58 17.83
CA GLN A 137 9.16 -3.23 18.42
C GLN A 137 7.81 -2.81 19.03
N LEU A 138 6.70 -3.27 18.47
CA LEU A 138 5.35 -3.07 19.02
C LEU A 138 4.94 -4.11 20.06
N GLY A 139 5.78 -5.10 20.38
CA GLY A 139 5.43 -6.19 21.29
C GLY A 139 4.38 -7.18 20.75
N LEU A 140 4.07 -7.12 19.45
CA LEU A 140 3.05 -7.95 18.79
C LEU A 140 3.63 -9.17 18.07
N ARG A 141 4.95 -9.38 18.10
CA ARG A 141 5.62 -10.44 17.33
C ARG A 141 5.04 -11.83 17.56
N GLN A 142 4.74 -12.21 18.81
CA GLN A 142 4.21 -13.55 19.07
C GLN A 142 2.83 -13.73 18.45
N ARG A 143 1.93 -12.77 18.65
CA ARG A 143 0.59 -12.78 18.04
C ARG A 143 0.64 -12.83 16.52
N PHE A 144 1.56 -12.07 15.91
CA PHE A 144 1.77 -12.12 14.47
C PHE A 144 2.27 -13.51 14.00
N LEU A 145 3.18 -14.15 14.75
CA LEU A 145 3.62 -15.51 14.45
C LEU A 145 2.46 -16.52 14.58
N ASP A 146 1.64 -16.40 15.62
CA ASP A 146 0.46 -17.25 15.81
C ASP A 146 -0.52 -17.11 14.63
N LEU A 147 -0.73 -15.88 14.13
CA LEU A 147 -1.48 -15.64 12.90
C LEU A 147 -0.82 -16.33 11.69
N THR A 148 0.51 -16.24 11.55
CA THR A 148 1.24 -16.88 10.44
C THR A 148 1.15 -18.40 10.46
N ASP A 149 1.06 -19.01 11.64
CA ASP A 149 0.89 -20.46 11.82
C ASP A 149 -0.57 -20.90 11.62
N SER A 150 -1.52 -19.97 11.74
CA SER A 150 -2.96 -20.24 11.60
C SER A 150 -3.48 -20.19 10.15
N VAL A 151 -2.68 -19.68 9.21
CA VAL A 151 -3.05 -19.54 7.80
C VAL A 151 -2.47 -20.64 6.92
N TRP A 152 -3.07 -20.89 5.76
CA TRP A 152 -2.59 -21.91 4.81
C TRP A 152 -1.21 -21.58 4.23
N ARG A 153 -0.96 -20.30 3.95
CA ARG A 153 0.24 -19.87 3.23
C ARG A 153 0.72 -18.52 3.72
N THR A 154 2.04 -18.38 3.84
CA THR A 154 2.71 -17.12 4.15
C THR A 154 3.76 -16.76 3.10
N ARG A 155 3.86 -15.49 2.75
CA ARG A 155 4.94 -14.92 1.93
C ARG A 155 5.28 -13.53 2.42
N SER A 156 6.50 -13.07 2.14
CA SER A 156 6.93 -11.72 2.50
C SER A 156 7.23 -10.95 1.22
N TYR A 157 6.19 -10.60 0.45
CA TYR A 157 6.39 -9.82 -0.77
C TYR A 157 6.78 -8.37 -0.46
N GLY A 158 6.30 -7.85 0.67
CA GLY A 158 6.57 -6.49 1.17
C GLY A 158 5.88 -5.39 0.36
N ASP A 159 5.84 -4.20 0.97
CA ASP A 159 5.56 -2.92 0.34
C ASP A 159 4.22 -2.93 -0.48
N PHE A 160 4.06 -2.06 -1.48
CA PHE A 160 2.84 -1.96 -2.31
C PHE A 160 2.36 -3.27 -2.93
N TRP A 161 3.28 -4.18 -3.29
CA TRP A 161 2.96 -5.29 -4.18
C TRP A 161 2.07 -6.32 -3.49
N ALA A 162 2.22 -6.50 -2.18
CA ALA A 162 1.35 -7.35 -1.38
C ALA A 162 -0.12 -6.87 -1.46
N TYR A 163 -0.37 -5.57 -1.28
CA TYR A 163 -1.73 -4.98 -1.36
C TYR A 163 -2.31 -5.06 -2.77
N CYS A 164 -1.47 -4.89 -3.80
CA CYS A 164 -1.88 -5.09 -5.18
C CYS A 164 -2.31 -6.53 -5.44
N LEU A 165 -1.53 -7.53 -4.98
CA LEU A 165 -1.89 -8.94 -5.11
C LEU A 165 -3.17 -9.30 -4.33
N LEU A 166 -3.42 -8.63 -3.20
CA LEU A 166 -4.68 -8.75 -2.46
C LEU A 166 -5.86 -8.21 -3.28
N ALA A 167 -5.74 -7.00 -3.84
CA ALA A 167 -6.76 -6.43 -4.71
C ALA A 167 -7.01 -7.31 -5.94
N GLU A 168 -5.97 -7.99 -6.45
CA GLU A 168 -6.06 -8.98 -7.53
C GLU A 168 -6.75 -10.30 -7.12
N GLY A 169 -7.02 -10.54 -5.83
CA GLY A 169 -7.58 -11.77 -5.29
C GLY A 169 -6.57 -12.93 -5.18
N ALA A 170 -5.27 -12.64 -5.37
CA ALA A 170 -4.19 -13.62 -5.27
C ALA A 170 -3.63 -13.77 -3.85
N LEU A 171 -3.93 -12.80 -2.98
CA LEU A 171 -3.71 -12.84 -1.54
C LEU A 171 -5.02 -12.52 -0.82
N ASP A 172 -5.11 -12.97 0.43
CA ASP A 172 -6.31 -12.83 1.23
C ASP A 172 -6.12 -11.81 2.36
N VAL A 173 -4.88 -11.68 2.86
CA VAL A 173 -4.52 -10.80 3.98
C VAL A 173 -3.15 -10.18 3.75
N VAL A 174 -3.03 -8.88 4.05
CA VAL A 174 -1.75 -8.15 4.15
C VAL A 174 -1.72 -7.40 5.46
N ALA A 175 -0.62 -7.48 6.21
CA ALA A 175 -0.46 -6.76 7.46
C ALA A 175 0.93 -6.15 7.63
N GLU A 176 0.95 -4.86 7.96
CA GLU A 176 2.16 -4.08 8.24
C GLU A 176 1.98 -3.24 9.52
N PRO A 177 2.91 -3.38 10.49
CA PRO A 177 2.74 -2.78 11.81
C PRO A 177 3.11 -1.29 11.85
N THR A 178 3.86 -0.79 10.86
CA THR A 178 4.28 0.61 10.80
C THR A 178 4.48 1.02 9.35
N VAL A 179 3.66 1.96 8.88
CA VAL A 179 3.63 2.37 7.48
C VAL A 179 2.99 3.77 7.35
N SER A 180 3.47 4.59 6.42
CA SER A 180 3.13 6.01 6.32
C SER A 180 1.91 6.25 5.42
N LEU A 181 1.31 7.43 5.49
CA LEU A 181 0.15 7.79 4.67
C LEU A 181 0.46 7.73 3.16
N TRP A 182 1.64 8.15 2.72
CA TRP A 182 2.04 8.11 1.32
C TRP A 182 2.19 6.69 0.76
N ASP A 183 2.61 5.74 1.60
CA ASP A 183 2.65 4.31 1.26
C ASP A 183 1.24 3.72 1.13
N LEU A 184 0.25 4.25 1.87
CA LEU A 184 -1.07 3.63 2.00
C LEU A 184 -2.18 4.25 1.17
N ALA A 185 -2.13 5.55 0.88
CA ALA A 185 -3.27 6.29 0.31
C ALA A 185 -3.76 5.68 -1.01
N ALA A 186 -2.84 5.34 -1.93
CA ALA A 186 -3.19 4.73 -3.20
C ALA A 186 -3.69 3.27 -3.04
N LEU A 187 -3.17 2.56 -2.03
CA LEU A 187 -3.51 1.16 -1.74
C LEU A 187 -4.88 1.03 -1.10
N ASP A 188 -5.26 1.95 -0.22
CA ASP A 188 -6.57 1.99 0.43
C ASP A 188 -7.71 1.99 -0.60
N VAL A 189 -7.72 2.97 -1.52
CA VAL A 189 -8.76 3.04 -2.55
C VAL A 189 -8.71 1.86 -3.51
N LEU A 190 -7.52 1.33 -3.83
CA LEU A 190 -7.38 0.13 -4.66
C LEU A 190 -8.07 -1.08 -4.02
N VAL A 191 -7.77 -1.34 -2.74
CA VAL A 191 -8.32 -2.49 -2.01
C VAL A 191 -9.83 -2.33 -1.82
N ARG A 192 -10.30 -1.15 -1.40
CA ARG A 192 -11.74 -0.88 -1.22
C ARG A 192 -12.53 -1.06 -2.52
N GLU A 193 -12.03 -0.52 -3.63
CA GLU A 193 -12.70 -0.63 -4.94
C GLU A 193 -12.60 -2.03 -5.57
N ALA A 194 -11.68 -2.88 -5.07
CA ALA A 194 -11.65 -4.31 -5.36
C ALA A 194 -12.59 -5.14 -4.46
N GLY A 195 -13.27 -4.51 -3.49
CA GLY A 195 -14.19 -5.18 -2.55
C GLY A 195 -13.55 -5.65 -1.23
N GLY A 196 -12.31 -5.24 -0.97
CA GLY A 196 -11.59 -5.55 0.26
C GLY A 196 -11.84 -4.56 1.39
N ALA A 197 -11.33 -4.92 2.57
CA ALA A 197 -11.30 -4.06 3.75
C ALA A 197 -9.88 -3.55 3.99
N PHE A 198 -9.77 -2.31 4.47
CA PHE A 198 -8.51 -1.65 4.74
C PHE A 198 -8.64 -0.84 6.04
N THR A 199 -7.90 -1.25 7.07
CA THR A 199 -7.88 -0.58 8.37
C THR A 199 -6.46 -0.45 8.88
N ASP A 200 -6.26 0.35 9.91
CA ASP A 200 -5.09 0.22 10.77
C ASP A 200 -5.23 -1.00 11.70
N LEU A 201 -4.22 -1.23 12.54
CA LEU A 201 -4.24 -2.31 13.53
C LEU A 201 -5.41 -2.17 14.51
N SER A 202 -5.88 -0.95 14.83
CA SER A 202 -7.02 -0.73 15.74
C SER A 202 -8.40 -0.97 15.11
N GLY A 203 -8.44 -1.31 13.83
CA GLY A 203 -9.68 -1.44 13.07
C GLY A 203 -10.23 -0.10 12.56
N THR A 204 -9.49 1.01 12.72
CA THR A 204 -9.89 2.31 12.15
C THR A 204 -9.68 2.27 10.64
N ALA A 205 -10.72 2.58 9.88
CA ALA A 205 -10.68 2.51 8.42
C ALA A 205 -9.74 3.55 7.79
N GLY A 206 -9.14 3.17 6.67
CA GLY A 206 -8.34 4.06 5.82
C GLY A 206 -6.86 4.15 6.20
N PRO A 207 -6.11 5.07 5.55
CA PRO A 207 -4.65 5.04 5.53
C PRO A 207 -3.97 5.86 6.64
N HIS A 208 -4.71 6.41 7.60
CA HIS A 208 -4.18 7.42 8.54
C HIS A 208 -3.62 6.86 9.84
N GLY A 209 -3.82 5.58 10.14
CA GLY A 209 -3.53 4.99 11.45
C GLY A 209 -2.08 4.56 11.69
N GLY A 210 -1.16 4.86 10.77
CA GLY A 210 0.27 4.53 10.91
C GLY A 210 0.61 3.04 10.88
N SER A 211 -0.37 2.19 10.60
CA SER A 211 -0.27 0.74 10.39
C SER A 211 -1.35 0.32 9.39
N ALA A 212 -1.26 -0.88 8.84
CA ALA A 212 -2.23 -1.36 7.87
C ALA A 212 -2.51 -2.85 8.03
N VAL A 213 -3.80 -3.19 8.03
CA VAL A 213 -4.35 -4.54 7.88
C VAL A 213 -5.37 -4.47 6.75
N ALA A 214 -5.03 -5.08 5.62
CA ALA A 214 -5.92 -5.23 4.49
C ALA A 214 -6.34 -6.69 4.34
N SER A 215 -7.60 -6.94 4.00
CA SER A 215 -8.10 -8.29 3.70
C SER A 215 -9.13 -8.27 2.57
N ASN A 216 -9.57 -9.46 2.17
CA ASN A 216 -10.73 -9.66 1.29
C ASN A 216 -12.10 -9.32 1.93
N SER A 217 -12.11 -8.51 3.00
CA SER A 217 -13.27 -8.18 3.86
C SER A 217 -13.76 -9.33 4.74
N LEU A 218 -13.85 -10.56 4.22
CA LEU A 218 -14.36 -11.73 4.97
C LEU A 218 -13.48 -12.10 6.17
N LEU A 219 -12.17 -11.90 6.03
CA LEU A 219 -11.19 -12.26 7.06
C LEU A 219 -10.83 -11.11 8.03
N GLN A 220 -11.33 -9.89 7.81
CA GLN A 220 -10.85 -8.70 8.52
C GLN A 220 -10.96 -8.84 10.04
N ALA A 221 -12.15 -9.22 10.54
CA ALA A 221 -12.39 -9.35 11.98
C ALA A 221 -11.49 -10.44 12.60
N ALA A 222 -11.43 -11.63 11.99
CA ALA A 222 -10.62 -12.72 12.50
C ALA A 222 -9.12 -12.37 12.56
N VAL A 223 -8.61 -11.62 11.57
CA VAL A 223 -7.21 -11.18 11.55
C VAL A 223 -6.94 -10.16 12.67
N LEU A 224 -7.81 -9.17 12.85
CA LEU A 224 -7.67 -8.17 13.92
C LEU A 224 -7.75 -8.80 15.32
N ASP A 225 -8.63 -9.79 15.50
CA ASP A 225 -8.75 -10.58 16.73
C ASP A 225 -7.46 -11.34 17.03
N CYS A 226 -6.85 -11.99 16.03
CA CYS A 226 -5.56 -12.68 16.19
C CYS A 226 -4.43 -11.74 16.58
N LEU A 227 -4.42 -10.52 16.03
CA LEU A 227 -3.43 -9.49 16.39
C LEU A 227 -3.73 -8.85 17.76
N GLY A 228 -4.92 -9.11 18.31
CA GLY A 228 -5.37 -8.72 19.64
C GLY A 228 -5.58 -7.21 19.76
N VAL A 229 -6.27 -6.65 18.77
CA VAL A 229 -6.56 -5.22 18.65
C VAL A 229 -8.06 -4.96 18.36
N GLY A 230 -8.90 -5.99 18.54
CA GLY A 230 -10.37 -5.93 18.51
C GLY A 230 -10.99 -6.08 19.90
#